data_AF-P0DJN9-F1
#
_entry.id   AF-P0DJN9-F1
#
_cell.length_a   1.000
_cell.length_b   1.000
_cell.length_c   1.000
_cell.angle_alpha   90.00
_cell.angle_beta   90.00
_cell.angle_gamma   90.00
#
_symmetry.space_group_name_H-M   'P 1'
#
loop_
_entity.id
_entity.type
_entity.pdbx_description
1 polymer ?
#
loop_
_entity_poly.entity_id
_entity_poly.type
_entity_poly.pdbx_seq_one_letter_code
_entity_poly.pdbx_strand_id
1 'polypeptide(L)'
;MLATPTIESPEEAARRAKESTLLSPRFYTTDYAAMNAIDVSSIRAEWDAMLAEYEGDNNHDHFQRTPEFAQEVAERFSQVSPELRQEFLDFLVSSVTSEFSGCVLYNEIQKNVENPDVKALMRYMARNESRHAGFINQALRDFGLGINLGGLKRTKAYTYFKPKYIFYATYLSEKIGYARYITIYRQLERHPDKRFHPIFRWFERWCNDEFRHGESFALILRAHPHLISGANLLWVRFFLLAVYATMYVRDHMRPQLHEAMGLESTDYDYRVFQITNEISKQVFPISLDIDHQAFRAGMERLVRVKTKVDAAKARGGLVGRLQQAAWAAAGAATFARMYLIPVRRHALPAQVRMAPAW
;
A
#
# COMPACT_ATOMS: atom_id res chain seq x y z
N MET A 1 20.47 -13.07 -9.80
CA MET A 1 19.07 -12.95 -9.34
C MET A 1 18.24 -13.89 -10.20
N LEU A 2 17.34 -14.70 -9.64
CA LEU A 2 16.48 -15.57 -10.46
C LEU A 2 15.39 -14.69 -11.09
N ALA A 3 15.21 -14.80 -12.40
CA ALA A 3 14.23 -14.00 -13.14
C ALA A 3 12.83 -14.24 -12.56
N THR A 4 12.21 -13.17 -12.05
CA THR A 4 10.76 -13.10 -11.92
C THR A 4 10.16 -13.48 -13.28
N PRO A 5 9.09 -14.29 -13.36
CA PRO A 5 8.44 -14.59 -14.63
C PRO A 5 8.19 -13.27 -15.37
N THR A 6 8.63 -13.18 -16.62
CA THR A 6 8.47 -11.97 -17.40
C THR A 6 6.99 -11.71 -17.68
N ILE A 7 6.62 -10.44 -17.73
CA ILE A 7 5.29 -9.98 -18.14
C ILE A 7 5.44 -9.55 -19.59
N GLU A 8 5.13 -10.46 -20.52
CA GLU A 8 5.22 -10.23 -21.96
C GLU A 8 3.83 -10.26 -22.62
N SER A 9 2.85 -10.85 -21.95
CA SER A 9 1.49 -11.03 -22.46
C SER A 9 0.40 -10.55 -21.48
N PRO A 10 -0.79 -10.17 -21.99
CA PRO A 10 -1.95 -9.90 -21.15
C PRO A 10 -2.30 -11.08 -20.24
N GLU A 11 -2.12 -12.32 -20.72
CA GLU A 11 -2.35 -13.55 -19.96
C GLU A 11 -1.40 -13.65 -18.75
N GLU A 12 -0.12 -13.31 -18.92
CA GLU A 12 0.85 -13.28 -17.83
C GLU A 12 0.57 -12.14 -16.84
N ALA A 13 0.22 -10.95 -17.34
CA ALA A 13 -0.20 -9.84 -16.47
C ALA A 13 -1.43 -10.23 -15.64
N ALA A 14 -2.43 -10.87 -16.27
CA ALA A 14 -3.62 -11.36 -15.59
C ALA A 14 -3.30 -12.50 -14.61
N ARG A 15 -2.40 -13.42 -14.97
CA ARG A 15 -1.92 -14.49 -14.08
C ARG A 15 -1.24 -13.90 -12.86
N ARG A 16 -0.35 -12.93 -13.05
CA ARG A 16 0.37 -12.21 -12.01
C ARG A 16 -0.58 -11.47 -11.06
N ALA A 17 -1.60 -10.81 -11.60
CA ALA A 17 -2.64 -10.17 -10.80
C ALA A 17 -3.49 -11.17 -9.96
N LYS A 18 -3.63 -12.41 -10.44
CA LYS A 18 -4.32 -13.50 -9.74
C LYS A 18 -3.44 -14.25 -8.74
N GLU A 19 -2.12 -14.19 -8.87
CA GLU A 19 -1.20 -14.90 -7.98
C GLU A 19 -1.46 -14.55 -6.50
N SER A 20 -1.44 -15.58 -5.66
CA SER A 20 -1.62 -15.47 -4.21
C SER A 20 -0.34 -15.90 -3.52
N THR A 21 0.49 -14.91 -3.21
CA THR A 21 1.72 -15.03 -2.41
C THR A 21 1.54 -14.34 -1.05
N LEU A 22 2.57 -14.39 -0.19
CA LEU A 22 2.57 -13.66 1.07
C LEU A 22 2.52 -12.14 0.86
N LEU A 23 3.08 -11.64 -0.24
CA LEU A 23 3.22 -10.21 -0.53
C LEU A 23 2.22 -9.71 -1.59
N SER A 24 1.45 -10.60 -2.22
CA SER A 24 0.50 -10.21 -3.26
C SER A 24 -0.79 -9.64 -2.65
N PRO A 25 -1.41 -8.64 -3.28
CA PRO A 25 -2.72 -8.14 -2.85
C PRO A 25 -3.80 -9.22 -2.92
N ARG A 26 -4.71 -9.23 -1.94
CA ARG A 26 -5.84 -10.15 -1.83
C ARG A 26 -7.13 -9.37 -1.81
N PHE A 27 -8.22 -9.96 -2.30
CA PHE A 27 -9.55 -9.36 -2.17
C PHE A 27 -10.13 -9.72 -0.83
N TYR A 28 -10.80 -8.76 -0.20
CA TYR A 28 -11.29 -8.90 1.16
C TYR A 28 -12.80 -8.78 1.26
N THR A 29 -13.36 -9.44 2.26
CA THR A 29 -14.71 -9.21 2.78
C THR A 29 -14.64 -9.07 4.30
N THR A 30 -15.69 -8.55 4.93
CA THR A 30 -15.70 -8.21 6.35
C THR A 30 -17.08 -8.44 6.96
N ASP A 31 -17.17 -8.20 8.26
CA ASP A 31 -18.42 -8.15 8.99
C ASP A 31 -19.14 -6.82 8.74
N TYR A 32 -20.16 -6.85 7.89
CA TYR A 32 -20.95 -5.67 7.54
C TYR A 32 -21.80 -5.15 8.70
N ALA A 33 -22.25 -6.01 9.61
CA ALA A 33 -23.00 -5.57 10.78
C ALA A 33 -22.11 -4.74 11.71
N ALA A 34 -20.86 -5.17 11.89
CA ALA A 34 -19.86 -4.40 12.64
C ALA A 34 -19.48 -3.09 11.93
N MET A 35 -19.37 -3.07 10.59
CA MET A 35 -19.19 -1.82 9.84
C MET A 35 -20.40 -0.88 9.99
N ASN A 36 -21.61 -1.42 10.00
CA ASN A 36 -22.85 -0.64 10.17
C ASN A 36 -22.96 0.00 11.56
N ALA A 37 -22.35 -0.62 12.57
CA ALA A 37 -22.37 -0.17 13.97
C ALA A 37 -21.31 0.90 14.30
N ILE A 38 -20.52 1.37 13.32
CA ILE A 38 -19.56 2.47 13.53
C ILE A 38 -20.33 3.72 13.94
N ASP A 39 -19.91 4.34 15.04
CA ASP A 39 -20.49 5.57 15.58
C ASP A 39 -19.45 6.69 15.51
N VAL A 40 -19.83 7.79 14.85
CA VAL A 40 -19.00 8.98 14.66
C VAL A 40 -19.55 10.19 15.43
N SER A 41 -20.52 9.98 16.32
CA SER A 41 -21.15 11.05 17.12
C SER A 41 -20.13 11.90 17.90
N SER A 42 -19.08 11.27 18.45
CA SER A 42 -18.04 11.93 19.24
C SER A 42 -17.08 12.82 18.43
N ILE A 43 -17.09 12.71 17.10
CA ILE A 43 -16.18 13.41 16.17
C ILE A 43 -16.97 14.05 15.01
N ARG A 44 -18.27 14.31 15.22
CA ARG A 44 -19.22 14.68 14.17
C ARG A 44 -18.71 15.85 13.32
N ALA A 45 -18.20 16.89 13.96
CA ALA A 45 -17.72 18.09 13.29
C ALA A 45 -16.54 17.79 12.34
N GLU A 46 -15.53 17.04 12.80
CA GLU A 46 -14.39 16.63 11.99
C GLU A 46 -14.79 15.68 10.86
N TRP A 47 -15.74 14.78 11.14
CA TRP A 47 -16.26 13.84 10.16
C TRP A 47 -17.04 14.54 9.04
N ASP A 48 -17.93 15.47 9.39
CA ASP A 48 -18.68 16.27 8.41
C ASP A 48 -17.76 17.09 7.53
N ALA A 49 -16.77 17.76 8.13
CA ALA A 49 -15.77 18.52 7.37
C ALA A 49 -15.00 17.62 6.39
N MET A 50 -14.61 16.43 6.80
CA MET A 50 -13.93 15.47 5.94
C MET A 50 -14.85 14.94 4.81
N LEU A 51 -16.12 14.62 5.11
CA LEU A 51 -17.07 14.17 4.09
C LEU A 51 -17.35 15.28 3.07
N ALA A 52 -17.41 16.54 3.48
CA ALA A 52 -17.54 17.67 2.58
C ALA A 52 -16.34 17.80 1.63
N GLU A 53 -15.11 17.51 2.10
CA GLU A 53 -13.92 17.46 1.23
C GLU A 53 -14.00 16.35 0.19
N TYR A 54 -14.53 15.18 0.55
CA TYR A 54 -14.78 14.10 -0.41
C TYR A 54 -15.88 14.44 -1.41
N GLU A 55 -16.96 15.05 -0.93
CA GLU A 55 -18.10 15.45 -1.76
C GLU A 55 -17.69 16.48 -2.80
N GLY A 56 -16.88 17.48 -2.41
CA GLY A 56 -16.34 18.50 -3.31
C GLY A 56 -15.49 17.96 -4.46
N ASP A 57 -14.96 16.73 -4.31
CA ASP A 57 -14.23 16.01 -5.37
C ASP A 57 -13.11 16.83 -6.04
N ASN A 58 -12.30 17.49 -5.22
CA ASN A 58 -11.23 18.41 -5.65
C ASN A 58 -10.15 17.76 -6.56
N ASN A 59 -10.20 16.44 -6.75
CA ASN A 59 -9.26 15.69 -7.58
C ASN A 59 -9.91 15.02 -8.82
N HIS A 60 -11.13 15.42 -9.20
CA HIS A 60 -11.88 14.77 -10.29
C HIS A 60 -11.23 14.88 -11.68
N ASP A 61 -10.52 15.98 -11.95
CA ASP A 61 -9.83 16.30 -13.20
C ASP A 61 -8.44 15.67 -13.30
N HIS A 62 -7.90 15.18 -12.17
CA HIS A 62 -6.50 14.80 -12.07
C HIS A 62 -6.12 13.57 -12.90
N PHE A 63 -6.95 12.52 -12.85
CA PHE A 63 -6.69 11.24 -13.49
C PHE A 63 -7.03 11.23 -14.98
N GLN A 64 -6.66 12.31 -15.67
CA GLN A 64 -6.77 12.48 -17.11
C GLN A 64 -5.37 12.49 -17.72
N ARG A 65 -5.20 11.82 -18.85
CA ARG A 65 -3.94 11.82 -19.58
C ARG A 65 -3.88 13.02 -20.51
N THR A 66 -2.77 13.73 -20.46
CA THR A 66 -2.47 14.75 -21.46
C THR A 66 -1.85 14.10 -22.71
N PRO A 67 -1.88 14.75 -23.89
CA PRO A 67 -1.20 14.24 -25.09
C PRO A 67 0.29 13.94 -24.86
N GLU A 68 0.95 14.75 -24.03
CA GLU A 68 2.36 14.60 -23.66
C GLU A 68 2.62 13.29 -22.88
N PHE A 69 1.60 12.68 -22.26
CA PHE A 69 1.75 11.39 -21.60
C PHE A 69 2.22 10.32 -22.59
N ALA A 70 1.53 10.18 -23.73
CA ALA A 70 1.88 9.17 -24.72
C ALA A 70 3.24 9.48 -25.37
N GLN A 71 3.53 10.76 -25.59
CA GLN A 71 4.83 11.21 -26.10
C GLN A 71 5.97 10.86 -25.14
N GLU A 72 5.86 11.16 -23.84
CA GLU A 72 6.89 10.82 -22.85
C GLU A 72 7.09 9.31 -22.70
N VAL A 73 6.03 8.51 -22.79
CA VAL A 73 6.16 7.04 -22.82
C VAL A 73 6.98 6.60 -24.04
N ALA A 74 6.67 7.11 -25.23
CA ALA A 74 7.39 6.77 -26.45
C ALA A 74 8.85 7.24 -26.43
N GLU A 75 9.13 8.43 -25.90
CA GLU A 75 10.47 9.05 -25.90
C GLU A 75 11.37 8.53 -24.78
N ARG A 76 10.85 8.37 -23.56
CA ARG A 76 11.66 8.03 -22.38
C ARG A 76 11.57 6.56 -22.02
N PHE A 77 10.36 5.99 -21.97
CA PHE A 77 10.19 4.61 -21.53
C PHE A 77 10.75 3.61 -22.55
N SER A 78 10.83 3.96 -23.83
CA SER A 78 11.47 3.13 -24.86
C SER A 78 12.98 2.92 -24.64
N GLN A 79 13.61 3.78 -23.84
CA GLN A 79 15.06 3.75 -23.57
C GLN A 79 15.43 2.96 -22.32
N VAL A 80 14.44 2.46 -21.56
CA VAL A 80 14.69 1.71 -20.32
C VAL A 80 15.26 0.32 -20.61
N SER A 81 16.08 -0.19 -19.68
CA SER A 81 16.58 -1.57 -19.77
C SER A 81 15.44 -2.60 -19.72
N PRO A 82 15.62 -3.80 -20.31
CA PRO A 82 14.65 -4.89 -20.17
C PRO A 82 14.31 -5.21 -18.71
N GLU A 83 15.30 -5.14 -17.80
CA GLU A 83 15.12 -5.40 -16.38
C GLU A 83 14.25 -4.34 -15.70
N LEU A 84 14.53 -3.06 -15.95
CA LEU A 84 13.72 -1.94 -15.43
C LEU A 84 12.29 -2.01 -15.97
N ARG A 85 12.12 -2.37 -17.25
CA ARG A 85 10.80 -2.59 -17.85
C ARG A 85 10.01 -3.64 -17.07
N GLN A 86 10.63 -4.78 -16.77
CA GLN A 86 9.95 -5.87 -16.05
C GLN A 86 9.58 -5.48 -14.62
N GLU A 87 10.47 -4.82 -13.88
CA GLU A 87 10.17 -4.34 -12.52
C GLU A 87 9.06 -3.27 -12.52
N PHE A 88 9.06 -2.37 -13.51
CA PHE A 88 8.02 -1.37 -13.65
C PHE A 88 6.65 -1.99 -13.98
N LEU A 89 6.60 -2.97 -14.88
CA LEU A 89 5.37 -3.69 -15.18
C LEU A 89 4.87 -4.47 -13.96
N ASP A 90 5.74 -5.13 -13.21
CA ASP A 90 5.38 -5.81 -11.96
C ASP A 90 4.87 -4.82 -10.90
N PHE A 91 5.47 -3.62 -10.82
CA PHE A 91 4.97 -2.52 -10.01
C PHE A 91 3.56 -2.13 -10.43
N LEU A 92 3.30 -1.83 -11.71
CA LEU A 92 1.97 -1.44 -12.20
C LEU A 92 0.92 -2.53 -11.95
N VAL A 93 1.21 -3.80 -12.25
CA VAL A 93 0.27 -4.93 -12.03
C VAL A 93 -0.04 -5.10 -10.54
N SER A 94 0.97 -4.96 -9.67
CA SER A 94 0.77 -5.04 -8.22
C SER A 94 -0.06 -3.87 -7.70
N SER A 95 0.23 -2.66 -8.17
CA SER A 95 -0.47 -1.44 -7.77
C SER A 95 -1.94 -1.48 -8.20
N VAL A 96 -2.24 -1.73 -9.48
CA VAL A 96 -3.64 -1.82 -9.93
C VAL A 96 -4.45 -2.90 -9.20
N THR A 97 -3.82 -4.03 -8.86
CA THR A 97 -4.48 -5.09 -8.09
C THR A 97 -4.76 -4.64 -6.64
N SER A 98 -3.89 -3.80 -6.07
CA SER A 98 -4.05 -3.23 -4.72
C SER A 98 -5.18 -2.20 -4.70
N GLU A 99 -5.14 -1.19 -5.58
CA GLU A 99 -6.17 -0.14 -5.64
C GLU A 99 -7.54 -0.75 -5.98
N PHE A 100 -7.58 -1.68 -6.93
CA PHE A 100 -8.83 -2.34 -7.30
C PHE A 100 -9.36 -3.23 -6.16
N SER A 101 -8.49 -3.80 -5.33
CA SER A 101 -8.91 -4.53 -4.13
C SER A 101 -9.58 -3.61 -3.11
N GLY A 102 -9.01 -2.43 -2.85
CA GLY A 102 -9.63 -1.41 -2.00
C GLY A 102 -10.99 -1.00 -2.52
N CYS A 103 -11.06 -0.65 -3.81
CA CYS A 103 -12.30 -0.32 -4.52
C CYS A 103 -13.38 -1.41 -4.36
N VAL A 104 -13.02 -2.69 -4.53
CA VAL A 104 -13.96 -3.80 -4.38
C VAL A 104 -14.44 -3.92 -2.93
N LEU A 105 -13.53 -3.85 -1.95
CA LEU A 105 -13.89 -3.91 -0.52
C LEU A 105 -14.87 -2.80 -0.15
N TYR A 106 -14.57 -1.55 -0.52
CA TYR A 106 -15.41 -0.40 -0.19
C TYR A 106 -16.78 -0.48 -0.86
N ASN A 107 -16.84 -0.88 -2.13
CA ASN A 107 -18.11 -1.09 -2.83
C ASN A 107 -18.98 -2.18 -2.18
N GLU A 108 -18.36 -3.28 -1.72
CA GLU A 108 -19.12 -4.35 -1.05
C GLU A 108 -19.59 -3.92 0.34
N ILE A 109 -18.80 -3.14 1.10
CA ILE A 109 -19.27 -2.56 2.37
C ILE A 109 -20.44 -1.60 2.11
N GLN A 110 -20.30 -0.66 1.17
CA GLN A 110 -21.34 0.33 0.84
C GLN A 110 -22.70 -0.31 0.54
N LYS A 111 -22.71 -1.44 -0.18
CA LYS A 111 -23.93 -2.15 -0.57
C LYS A 111 -24.62 -2.90 0.58
N ASN A 112 -23.87 -3.26 1.63
CA ASN A 112 -24.33 -4.17 2.67
C ASN A 112 -24.49 -3.51 4.04
N VAL A 113 -24.15 -2.23 4.18
CA VAL A 113 -24.45 -1.43 5.39
C VAL A 113 -25.68 -0.56 5.13
N GLU A 114 -26.29 -0.01 6.18
CA GLU A 114 -27.39 0.97 6.14
C GLU A 114 -27.00 2.33 6.73
N ASN A 115 -25.94 2.36 7.55
CA ASN A 115 -25.39 3.55 8.20
C ASN A 115 -25.00 4.60 7.14
N PRO A 116 -25.61 5.80 7.14
CA PRO A 116 -25.42 6.80 6.09
C PRO A 116 -23.99 7.35 6.07
N ASP A 117 -23.33 7.48 7.22
CA ASP A 117 -21.94 7.95 7.30
C ASP A 117 -20.98 6.97 6.63
N VAL A 118 -21.13 5.69 6.95
CA VAL A 118 -20.31 4.63 6.37
C VAL A 118 -20.63 4.46 4.88
N LYS A 119 -21.90 4.51 4.47
CA LYS A 119 -22.29 4.48 3.04
C LYS A 119 -21.62 5.62 2.27
N ALA A 120 -21.67 6.84 2.80
CA ALA A 120 -21.09 8.01 2.15
C ALA A 120 -19.57 7.86 2.02
N LEU A 121 -18.87 7.52 3.11
CA LEU A 121 -17.43 7.32 3.09
C LEU A 121 -17.03 6.23 2.08
N MET A 122 -17.64 5.05 2.17
CA MET A 122 -17.28 3.92 1.29
C MET A 122 -17.54 4.24 -0.19
N ARG A 123 -18.61 4.98 -0.50
CA ARG A 123 -18.88 5.47 -1.87
C ARG A 123 -17.76 6.36 -2.38
N TYR A 124 -17.31 7.32 -1.58
CA TYR A 124 -16.26 8.25 -1.98
C TYR A 124 -14.90 7.57 -2.10
N MET A 125 -14.55 6.70 -1.15
CA MET A 125 -13.33 5.90 -1.23
C MET A 125 -13.33 5.00 -2.47
N ALA A 126 -14.41 4.26 -2.71
CA ALA A 126 -14.55 3.42 -3.90
C ALA A 126 -14.41 4.22 -5.22
N ARG A 127 -14.95 5.44 -5.27
CA ARG A 127 -14.78 6.34 -6.42
C ARG A 127 -13.31 6.68 -6.66
N ASN A 128 -12.58 7.05 -5.62
CA ASN A 128 -11.17 7.47 -5.71
C ASN A 128 -10.31 6.28 -6.15
N GLU A 129 -10.46 5.14 -5.48
CA GLU A 129 -9.73 3.91 -5.78
C GLU A 129 -10.04 3.35 -7.17
N SER A 130 -11.27 3.53 -7.65
CA SER A 130 -11.61 3.19 -9.03
C SER A 130 -10.86 4.07 -10.04
N ARG A 131 -10.61 5.35 -9.74
CA ARG A 131 -9.81 6.23 -10.61
C ARG A 131 -8.33 5.84 -10.56
N HIS A 132 -7.81 5.56 -9.38
CA HIS A 132 -6.45 5.05 -9.15
C HIS A 132 -6.19 3.78 -9.98
N ALA A 133 -7.02 2.75 -9.78
CA ALA A 133 -6.95 1.50 -10.52
C ALA A 133 -7.15 1.71 -12.02
N GLY A 134 -8.11 2.54 -12.42
CA GLY A 134 -8.39 2.86 -13.82
C GLY A 134 -7.19 3.49 -14.53
N PHE A 135 -6.53 4.45 -13.88
CA PHE A 135 -5.39 5.18 -14.44
C PHE A 135 -4.16 4.27 -14.60
N ILE A 136 -3.84 3.43 -13.61
CA ILE A 136 -2.77 2.43 -13.74
C ILE A 136 -3.11 1.41 -14.81
N ASN A 137 -4.37 0.95 -14.88
CA ASN A 137 -4.78 -0.01 -15.90
C ASN A 137 -4.68 0.58 -17.31
N GLN A 138 -4.90 1.88 -17.45
CA GLN A 138 -4.64 2.58 -18.71
C GLN A 138 -3.15 2.56 -19.04
N ALA A 139 -2.26 2.72 -18.05
CA ALA A 139 -0.79 2.64 -18.26
C ALA A 139 -0.38 1.25 -18.71
N LEU A 140 -0.97 0.20 -18.15
CA LEU A 140 -0.75 -1.17 -18.63
C LEU A 140 -1.24 -1.37 -20.07
N ARG A 141 -2.33 -0.72 -20.48
CA ARG A 141 -2.83 -0.81 -21.88
C ARG A 141 -1.88 -0.22 -22.91
N ASP A 142 -1.05 0.76 -22.54
CA ASP A 142 -0.03 1.30 -23.45
C ASP A 142 1.00 0.24 -23.85
N PHE A 143 1.13 -0.82 -23.04
CA PHE A 143 1.97 -1.99 -23.30
C PHE A 143 1.18 -3.19 -23.84
N GLY A 144 -0.11 -3.04 -24.12
CA GLY A 144 -1.00 -4.15 -24.45
C GLY A 144 -1.37 -5.04 -23.26
N LEU A 145 -0.99 -4.67 -22.02
CA LEU A 145 -1.10 -5.52 -20.82
C LEU A 145 -2.31 -5.17 -19.94
N GLY A 146 -3.34 -4.55 -20.52
CA GLY A 146 -4.54 -4.13 -19.79
C GLY A 146 -5.22 -5.30 -19.08
N ILE A 147 -5.52 -5.13 -17.79
CA ILE A 147 -6.17 -6.15 -16.97
C ILE A 147 -7.68 -5.99 -17.04
N ASN A 148 -8.38 -7.11 -17.25
CA ASN A 148 -9.83 -7.18 -17.13
C ASN A 148 -10.24 -7.15 -15.64
N LEU A 149 -10.39 -5.95 -15.07
CA LEU A 149 -10.76 -5.73 -13.66
C LEU A 149 -12.10 -6.41 -13.30
N GLY A 150 -13.11 -6.32 -14.17
CA GLY A 150 -14.40 -6.99 -13.96
C GLY A 150 -14.27 -8.52 -13.89
N GLY A 151 -13.42 -9.10 -14.73
CA GLY A 151 -13.06 -10.52 -14.66
C GLY A 151 -12.27 -10.87 -13.41
N LEU A 152 -11.35 -10.02 -12.98
CA LEU A 152 -10.56 -10.20 -11.76
C LEU A 152 -11.46 -10.25 -10.52
N LYS A 153 -12.47 -9.36 -10.43
CA LYS A 153 -13.51 -9.36 -9.38
C LYS A 153 -14.24 -10.69 -9.28
N ARG A 154 -14.58 -11.31 -10.41
CA ARG A 154 -15.34 -12.58 -10.43
C ARG A 154 -14.50 -13.82 -10.13
N THR A 155 -13.18 -13.75 -10.37
CA THR A 155 -12.31 -14.93 -10.37
C THR A 155 -11.34 -15.01 -9.19
N LYS A 156 -11.01 -13.88 -8.57
CA LYS A 156 -10.10 -13.85 -7.41
C LYS A 156 -10.85 -14.20 -6.13
N ALA A 157 -10.25 -15.07 -5.31
CA ALA A 157 -10.84 -15.49 -4.05
C ALA A 157 -10.88 -14.34 -3.03
N TYR A 158 -11.98 -14.27 -2.27
CA TYR A 158 -12.17 -13.32 -1.20
C TYR A 158 -11.69 -13.91 0.13
N THR A 159 -10.95 -13.11 0.90
CA THR A 159 -10.45 -13.46 2.23
C THR A 159 -11.22 -12.65 3.27
N TYR A 160 -11.81 -13.31 4.26
CA TYR A 160 -12.43 -12.59 5.37
C TYR A 160 -11.37 -11.88 6.21
N PHE A 161 -11.62 -10.61 6.54
CA PHE A 161 -10.76 -9.81 7.39
C PHE A 161 -11.59 -9.03 8.40
N LYS A 162 -11.22 -9.12 9.68
CA LYS A 162 -12.02 -8.51 10.76
C LYS A 162 -12.02 -6.98 10.62
N PRO A 163 -13.15 -6.28 10.89
CA PRO A 163 -13.23 -4.82 10.80
C PRO A 163 -12.10 -4.09 11.54
N LYS A 164 -11.81 -4.51 12.77
CA LYS A 164 -10.69 -3.99 13.57
C LYS A 164 -9.35 -4.02 12.81
N TYR A 165 -9.08 -5.12 12.11
CA TYR A 165 -7.84 -5.27 11.36
C TYR A 165 -7.85 -4.48 10.05
N ILE A 166 -9.02 -4.32 9.41
CA ILE A 166 -9.20 -3.40 8.29
C ILE A 166 -8.84 -1.98 8.73
N PHE A 167 -9.32 -1.52 9.88
CA PHE A 167 -9.03 -0.16 10.34
C PHE A 167 -7.53 0.10 10.51
N TYR A 168 -6.79 -0.83 11.11
CA TYR A 168 -5.34 -0.67 11.24
C TYR A 168 -4.61 -0.81 9.90
N ALA A 169 -4.94 -1.85 9.13
CA ALA A 169 -4.24 -2.17 7.89
C ALA A 169 -4.47 -1.12 6.82
N THR A 170 -5.73 -0.68 6.64
CA THR A 170 -6.08 0.37 5.68
C THR A 170 -5.46 1.69 6.11
N TYR A 171 -5.68 2.17 7.35
CA TYR A 171 -5.04 3.40 7.84
C TYR A 171 -3.53 3.43 7.53
N LEU A 172 -2.82 2.37 7.89
CA LEU A 172 -1.39 2.28 7.68
C LEU A 172 -1.02 2.17 6.19
N SER A 173 -1.79 1.44 5.39
CA SER A 173 -1.59 1.34 3.94
C SER A 173 -1.73 2.71 3.27
N GLU A 174 -2.74 3.50 3.64
CA GLU A 174 -2.95 4.81 3.05
C GLU A 174 -1.84 5.80 3.46
N LYS A 175 -1.47 5.81 4.75
CA LYS A 175 -0.44 6.73 5.26
C LYS A 175 0.95 6.40 4.75
N ILE A 176 1.30 5.11 4.65
CA ILE A 176 2.57 4.70 4.04
C ILE A 176 2.55 4.91 2.53
N GLY A 177 1.41 4.70 1.87
CA GLY A 177 1.20 4.97 0.44
C GLY A 177 1.47 6.43 0.12
N TYR A 178 0.87 7.35 0.89
CA TYR A 178 1.19 8.77 0.83
C TYR A 178 2.69 9.03 0.95
N ALA A 179 3.32 8.53 2.03
CA ALA A 179 4.75 8.75 2.30
C ALA A 179 5.65 8.25 1.16
N ARG A 180 5.30 7.12 0.54
CA ARG A 180 6.02 6.55 -0.62
C ARG A 180 5.88 7.43 -1.85
N TYR A 181 4.65 7.78 -2.22
CA TYR A 181 4.35 8.53 -3.44
C TYR A 181 4.91 9.93 -3.39
N ILE A 182 4.77 10.65 -2.26
CA ILE A 182 5.31 12.00 -2.14
C ILE A 182 6.86 12.01 -2.16
N THR A 183 7.50 11.01 -1.56
CA THR A 183 8.96 10.89 -1.56
C THR A 183 9.49 10.64 -2.97
N ILE A 184 8.84 9.75 -3.74
CA ILE A 184 9.17 9.52 -5.16
C ILE A 184 8.94 10.78 -5.99
N TYR A 185 7.79 11.43 -5.83
CA TYR A 185 7.45 12.63 -6.59
C TYR A 185 8.51 13.73 -6.40
N ARG A 186 8.85 14.05 -5.15
CA ARG A 186 9.80 15.12 -4.82
C ARG A 186 11.23 14.79 -5.24
N GLN A 187 11.62 13.51 -5.25
CA GLN A 187 12.88 13.08 -5.82
C GLN A 187 12.93 13.38 -7.33
N LEU A 188 11.89 13.01 -8.06
CA LEU A 188 11.81 13.19 -9.51
C LEU A 188 11.53 14.63 -9.93
N GLU A 189 10.98 15.46 -9.03
CA GLU A 189 10.88 16.91 -9.20
C GLU A 189 12.27 17.57 -9.17
N ARG A 190 13.13 17.14 -8.25
CA ARG A 190 14.53 17.62 -8.15
C ARG A 190 15.44 17.05 -9.23
N HIS A 191 15.13 15.84 -9.70
CA HIS A 191 15.91 15.10 -10.70
C HIS A 191 15.01 14.66 -11.87
N PRO A 192 14.52 15.61 -12.70
CA PRO A 192 13.58 15.32 -13.79
C PRO A 192 14.15 14.41 -14.88
N ASP A 193 15.48 14.28 -14.97
CA ASP A 193 16.20 13.34 -15.83
C ASP A 193 16.02 11.88 -15.40
N LYS A 194 15.76 11.63 -14.11
CA LYS A 194 15.52 10.29 -13.55
C LYS A 194 14.08 9.80 -13.74
N ARG A 195 13.19 10.66 -14.24
CA ARG A 195 11.79 10.31 -14.50
C ARG A 195 11.67 9.57 -15.83
N PHE A 196 11.74 8.24 -15.77
CA PHE A 196 11.66 7.35 -16.94
C PHE A 196 10.23 7.07 -17.44
N HIS A 197 9.20 7.42 -16.65
CA HIS A 197 7.79 7.25 -17.04
C HIS A 197 6.93 8.43 -16.54
N PRO A 198 5.98 8.95 -17.34
CA PRO A 198 5.20 10.14 -16.96
C PRO A 198 4.25 9.93 -15.78
N ILE A 199 3.82 8.69 -15.50
CA ILE A 199 2.89 8.37 -14.38
C ILE A 199 3.29 8.99 -13.04
N PHE A 200 4.60 9.13 -12.78
CA PHE A 200 5.08 9.69 -11.53
C PHE A 200 4.71 11.17 -11.33
N ARG A 201 4.36 11.93 -12.39
CA ARG A 201 3.82 13.29 -12.24
C ARG A 201 2.47 13.31 -11.51
N TRP A 202 1.69 12.24 -11.63
CA TRP A 202 0.38 12.14 -10.98
C TRP A 202 0.51 11.85 -9.48
N PHE A 203 1.71 11.49 -8.98
CA PHE A 203 1.86 11.10 -7.58
C PHE A 203 1.62 12.26 -6.59
N GLU A 204 1.84 13.52 -6.97
CA GLU A 204 1.64 14.67 -6.07
C GLU A 204 0.20 14.86 -5.62
N ARG A 205 -0.76 14.82 -6.55
CA ARG A 205 -2.18 14.97 -6.20
C ARG A 205 -2.79 13.62 -5.82
N TRP A 206 -2.34 12.52 -6.42
CA TRP A 206 -2.74 11.17 -6.01
C TRP A 206 -2.48 10.94 -4.52
N CYS A 207 -1.27 11.21 -4.03
CA CYS A 207 -0.94 10.93 -2.63
C CYS A 207 -1.84 11.69 -1.63
N ASN A 208 -2.44 12.82 -2.04
CA ASN A 208 -3.39 13.56 -1.20
C ASN A 208 -4.75 12.83 -1.07
N ASP A 209 -5.16 12.06 -2.08
CA ASP A 209 -6.32 11.17 -1.95
C ASP A 209 -6.01 10.08 -0.93
N GLU A 210 -4.85 9.42 -1.01
CA GLU A 210 -4.43 8.42 0.01
C GLU A 210 -4.36 9.04 1.40
N PHE A 211 -3.80 10.25 1.52
CA PHE A 211 -3.72 10.91 2.81
C PHE A 211 -5.12 11.13 3.41
N ARG A 212 -6.09 11.57 2.60
CA ARG A 212 -7.49 11.77 3.01
C ARG A 212 -8.18 10.47 3.38
N HIS A 213 -7.91 9.39 2.65
CA HIS A 213 -8.39 8.03 2.96
C HIS A 213 -7.90 7.62 4.34
N GLY A 214 -6.62 7.84 4.63
CA GLY A 214 -6.03 7.64 5.95
C GLY A 214 -6.68 8.50 7.04
N GLU A 215 -7.05 9.76 6.75
CA GLU A 215 -7.76 10.61 7.73
C GLU A 215 -9.11 10.01 8.12
N SER A 216 -9.82 9.35 7.20
CA SER A 216 -11.11 8.71 7.48
C SER A 216 -10.99 7.60 8.51
N PHE A 217 -9.99 6.73 8.36
CA PHE A 217 -9.73 5.69 9.35
C PHE A 217 -9.11 6.25 10.64
N ALA A 218 -8.38 7.35 10.56
CA ALA A 218 -7.88 8.04 11.75
C ALA A 218 -9.04 8.48 12.65
N LEU A 219 -10.05 9.10 12.05
CA LEU A 219 -11.27 9.53 12.73
C LEU A 219 -12.04 8.34 13.33
N ILE A 220 -12.23 7.25 12.59
CA ILE A 220 -12.87 6.02 13.11
C ILE A 220 -12.10 5.48 14.33
N LEU A 221 -10.78 5.37 14.25
CA LEU A 221 -9.94 4.88 15.34
C LEU A 221 -10.02 5.77 16.58
N ARG A 222 -10.19 7.08 16.39
CA ARG A 222 -10.33 8.07 17.47
C ARG A 222 -11.72 8.10 18.08
N ALA A 223 -12.78 7.86 17.30
CA ALA A 223 -14.14 7.69 17.78
C ALA A 223 -14.31 6.43 18.64
N HIS A 224 -13.44 5.43 18.45
CA HIS A 224 -13.47 4.17 19.18
C HIS A 224 -12.16 3.89 19.96
N PRO A 225 -11.88 4.60 21.07
CA PRO A 225 -10.59 4.54 21.79
C PRO A 225 -10.17 3.15 22.28
N HIS A 226 -11.13 2.23 22.49
CA HIS A 226 -10.85 0.85 22.85
C HIS A 226 -10.04 0.11 21.77
N LEU A 227 -10.10 0.54 20.50
CA LEU A 227 -9.31 -0.02 19.40
C LEU A 227 -7.83 0.40 19.46
N ILE A 228 -7.48 1.47 20.16
CA ILE A 228 -6.11 2.01 20.22
C ILE A 228 -5.58 2.03 21.66
N SER A 229 -6.08 1.13 22.52
CA SER A 229 -5.69 1.02 23.93
C SER A 229 -5.64 -0.43 24.41
N GLY A 230 -5.06 -0.65 25.60
CA GLY A 230 -4.95 -1.97 26.23
C GLY A 230 -4.26 -3.01 25.34
N ALA A 231 -4.80 -4.24 25.33
CA ALA A 231 -4.26 -5.33 24.53
C ALA A 231 -4.31 -5.08 23.01
N ASN A 232 -5.14 -4.15 22.53
CA ASN A 232 -5.18 -3.81 21.10
C ASN A 232 -3.91 -3.12 20.62
N LEU A 233 -3.10 -2.54 21.52
CA LEU A 233 -1.77 -2.02 21.18
C LEU A 233 -0.83 -3.11 20.65
N LEU A 234 -1.04 -4.37 21.01
CA LEU A 234 -0.30 -5.50 20.45
C LEU A 234 -0.62 -5.72 18.96
N TRP A 235 -1.88 -5.49 18.57
CA TRP A 235 -2.30 -5.54 17.17
C TRP A 235 -1.80 -4.33 16.38
N VAL A 236 -1.92 -3.12 16.94
CA VAL A 236 -1.35 -1.90 16.33
C VAL A 236 0.13 -2.09 16.04
N ARG A 237 0.90 -2.59 17.02
CA ARG A 237 2.32 -2.91 16.85
C ARG A 237 2.56 -3.94 15.75
N PHE A 238 1.73 -4.97 15.68
CA PHE A 238 1.83 -6.01 14.65
C PHE A 238 1.64 -5.41 13.25
N PHE A 239 0.61 -4.58 13.05
CA PHE A 239 0.33 -3.98 11.76
C PHE A 239 1.37 -2.94 11.34
N LEU A 240 1.86 -2.11 12.26
CA LEU A 240 3.01 -1.21 12.02
C LEU A 240 4.22 -2.00 11.51
N LEU A 241 4.54 -3.12 12.15
CA LEU A 241 5.69 -3.92 11.76
C LEU A 241 5.44 -4.65 10.43
N ALA A 242 4.22 -5.17 10.24
CA ALA A 242 3.84 -5.89 9.03
C ALA A 242 3.90 -4.99 7.79
N VAL A 243 3.39 -3.75 7.87
CA VAL A 243 3.43 -2.82 6.74
C VAL A 243 4.86 -2.40 6.40
N TYR A 244 5.69 -2.10 7.41
CA TYR A 244 7.10 -1.75 7.21
C TYR A 244 7.91 -2.91 6.62
N ALA A 245 7.77 -4.11 7.19
CA ALA A 245 8.47 -5.29 6.71
C ALA A 245 8.06 -5.67 5.28
N THR A 246 6.76 -5.60 4.97
CA THR A 246 6.24 -5.91 3.63
C THR A 246 6.73 -4.91 2.59
N MET A 247 6.78 -3.62 2.94
CA MET A 247 7.33 -2.58 2.08
C MET A 247 8.83 -2.81 1.86
N TYR A 248 9.61 -2.89 2.94
CA TYR A 248 11.07 -3.02 2.87
C TYR A 248 11.50 -4.21 2.02
N VAL A 249 10.88 -5.37 2.25
CA VAL A 249 11.18 -6.58 1.47
C VAL A 249 10.81 -6.36 0.01
N ARG A 250 9.61 -5.83 -0.30
CA ARG A 250 9.15 -5.64 -1.68
C ARG A 250 10.06 -4.70 -2.46
N ASP A 251 10.45 -3.60 -1.84
CA ASP A 251 11.22 -2.54 -2.47
C ASP A 251 12.68 -3.01 -2.71
N HIS A 252 13.26 -3.78 -1.78
CA HIS A 252 14.55 -4.45 -2.00
C HIS A 252 14.51 -5.64 -2.98
N MET A 253 13.33 -6.13 -3.36
CA MET A 253 13.18 -7.10 -4.45
C MET A 253 13.02 -6.42 -5.83
N ARG A 254 13.03 -5.09 -5.90
CA ARG A 254 12.93 -4.29 -7.14
C ARG A 254 14.03 -3.22 -7.23
N PRO A 255 15.31 -3.63 -7.24
CA PRO A 255 16.43 -2.69 -7.17
C PRO A 255 16.51 -1.75 -8.40
N GLN A 256 16.16 -2.23 -9.60
CA GLN A 256 16.29 -1.41 -10.82
C GLN A 256 15.32 -0.23 -10.82
N LEU A 257 14.12 -0.42 -10.28
CA LEU A 257 13.12 0.64 -10.15
C LEU A 257 13.64 1.83 -9.33
N HIS A 258 14.25 1.54 -8.18
CA HIS A 258 14.82 2.56 -7.29
C HIS A 258 16.10 3.18 -7.85
N GLU A 259 17.00 2.35 -8.40
CA GLU A 259 18.23 2.80 -9.04
C GLU A 259 17.95 3.80 -10.18
N ALA A 260 16.95 3.50 -11.02
CA ALA A 260 16.54 4.39 -12.11
C ALA A 260 16.03 5.75 -11.64
N MET A 261 15.37 5.80 -10.48
CA MET A 261 14.88 7.04 -9.86
C MET A 261 15.96 7.76 -9.02
N GLY A 262 17.17 7.20 -8.94
CA GLY A 262 18.23 7.74 -8.10
C GLY A 262 17.93 7.61 -6.60
N LEU A 263 17.17 6.59 -6.21
CA LEU A 263 16.84 6.28 -4.83
C LEU A 263 17.69 5.10 -4.35
N GLU A 264 18.43 5.29 -3.26
CA GLU A 264 18.97 4.16 -2.49
C GLU A 264 17.81 3.54 -1.70
N SER A 265 17.61 2.22 -1.83
CA SER A 265 16.40 1.55 -1.34
C SER A 265 16.27 1.60 0.17
N THR A 266 17.36 1.42 0.92
CA THR A 266 17.33 1.47 2.37
C THR A 266 17.03 2.88 2.87
N ASP A 267 17.71 3.90 2.36
CA ASP A 267 17.51 5.30 2.75
C ASP A 267 16.10 5.77 2.40
N TYR A 268 15.59 5.41 1.21
CA TYR A 268 14.21 5.65 0.81
C TYR A 268 13.22 5.00 1.80
N ASP A 269 13.38 3.71 2.09
CA ASP A 269 12.47 2.98 2.96
C ASP A 269 12.46 3.57 4.37
N TYR A 270 13.63 3.91 4.93
CA TYR A 270 13.72 4.53 6.25
C TYR A 270 13.16 5.95 6.27
N ARG A 271 13.30 6.72 5.20
CA ARG A 271 12.62 8.03 5.08
C ARG A 271 11.11 7.87 5.09
N VAL A 272 10.59 6.90 4.36
CA VAL A 272 9.15 6.56 4.37
C VAL A 272 8.70 6.10 5.77
N PHE A 273 9.49 5.29 6.47
CA PHE A 273 9.19 4.87 7.84
C PHE A 273 9.16 6.04 8.82
N GLN A 274 10.07 7.01 8.69
CA GLN A 274 10.08 8.21 9.51
C GLN A 274 8.80 9.01 9.32
N ILE A 275 8.44 9.32 8.07
CA ILE A 275 7.20 10.05 7.74
C ILE A 275 5.98 9.29 8.28
N THR A 276 5.92 7.97 8.04
CA THR A 276 4.81 7.14 8.51
C THR A 276 4.73 7.08 10.04
N ASN A 277 5.88 6.97 10.72
CA ASN A 277 5.93 7.01 12.18
C ASN A 277 5.36 8.32 12.71
N GLU A 278 5.79 9.47 12.17
CA GLU A 278 5.31 10.79 12.59
C GLU A 278 3.81 10.96 12.36
N ILE A 279 3.31 10.62 11.17
CA ILE A 279 1.88 10.64 10.84
C ILE A 279 1.09 9.73 11.78
N SER A 280 1.59 8.51 12.05
CA SER A 280 0.85 7.52 12.84
C SER A 280 0.61 7.94 14.30
N LYS A 281 1.41 8.88 14.83
CA LYS A 281 1.23 9.43 16.19
C LYS A 281 -0.12 10.13 16.39
N GLN A 282 -0.75 10.52 15.27
CA GLN A 282 -2.11 11.04 15.24
C GLN A 282 -3.12 10.13 15.95
N VAL A 283 -2.95 8.80 15.82
CA VAL A 283 -3.96 7.82 16.29
C VAL A 283 -3.39 6.67 17.10
N PHE A 284 -2.11 6.33 16.93
CA PHE A 284 -1.49 5.26 17.69
C PHE A 284 -0.62 5.87 18.78
N PRO A 285 -0.80 5.53 20.07
CA PRO A 285 0.04 6.05 21.16
C PRO A 285 1.42 5.38 21.23
N ILE A 286 1.80 4.65 20.17
CA ILE A 286 3.03 3.90 20.04
C ILE A 286 3.61 4.03 18.63
N SER A 287 4.93 4.08 18.52
CA SER A 287 5.67 3.97 17.26
C SER A 287 6.76 2.90 17.40
N LEU A 288 7.16 2.31 16.28
CA LEU A 288 8.29 1.39 16.26
C LEU A 288 9.60 2.17 16.37
N ASP A 289 10.56 1.63 17.14
CA ASP A 289 11.91 2.16 17.21
C ASP A 289 12.73 1.72 15.98
N ILE A 290 12.53 2.41 14.87
CA ILE A 290 13.09 2.04 13.56
C ILE A 290 14.62 2.20 13.51
N ASP A 291 15.21 3.02 14.37
CA ASP A 291 16.66 3.23 14.45
C ASP A 291 17.36 2.18 15.32
N HIS A 292 16.61 1.36 16.06
CA HIS A 292 17.17 0.30 16.86
C HIS A 292 17.98 -0.66 15.99
N GLN A 293 19.24 -0.95 16.35
CA GLN A 293 20.13 -1.78 15.53
C GLN A 293 19.54 -3.15 15.19
N ALA A 294 18.86 -3.80 16.16
CA ALA A 294 18.19 -5.07 15.92
C ALA A 294 16.98 -4.98 14.98
N PHE A 295 16.34 -3.81 14.87
CA PHE A 295 15.26 -3.56 13.91
C PHE A 295 15.84 -3.52 12.50
N ARG A 296 16.88 -2.71 12.28
CA ARG A 296 17.58 -2.62 10.99
C ARG A 296 18.13 -3.97 10.53
N ALA A 297 18.86 -4.66 11.40
CA ALA A 297 19.37 -6.01 11.11
C ALA A 297 18.25 -7.03 10.85
N GLY A 298 17.07 -6.83 11.45
CA GLY A 298 15.89 -7.64 11.22
C GLY A 298 15.29 -7.43 9.83
N MET A 299 15.18 -6.18 9.38
CA MET A 299 14.69 -5.82 8.04
C MET A 299 15.58 -6.42 6.94
N GLU A 300 16.88 -6.24 7.03
CA GLU A 300 17.84 -6.87 6.10
C GLU A 300 17.74 -8.40 6.13
N ARG A 301 17.54 -8.99 7.31
CA ARG A 301 17.39 -10.44 7.45
C ARG A 301 16.11 -10.93 6.77
N LEU A 302 15.01 -10.17 6.80
CA LEU A 302 13.80 -10.51 6.06
C LEU A 302 14.03 -10.48 4.54
N VAL A 303 14.80 -9.52 4.02
CA VAL A 303 15.21 -9.52 2.61
C VAL A 303 16.00 -10.78 2.26
N ARG A 304 17.02 -11.12 3.08
CA ARG A 304 17.81 -12.35 2.89
C ARG A 304 16.92 -13.60 2.92
N VAL A 305 15.97 -13.67 3.84
CA VAL A 305 15.00 -14.77 3.93
C VAL A 305 14.17 -14.86 2.64
N LYS A 306 13.64 -13.74 2.14
CA LYS A 306 12.87 -13.72 0.89
C LYS A 306 13.67 -14.24 -0.29
N THR A 307 14.90 -13.76 -0.49
CA THR A 307 15.81 -14.23 -1.55
C THR A 307 16.06 -15.73 -1.45
N LYS A 308 16.24 -16.26 -0.24
CA LYS A 308 16.46 -17.70 -0.02
C LYS A 308 15.19 -18.53 -0.24
N VAL A 309 14.01 -18.01 0.11
CA VAL A 309 12.72 -18.65 -0.19
C VAL A 309 12.50 -18.73 -1.70
N ASP A 310 12.81 -17.67 -2.45
CA ASP A 310 12.66 -17.68 -3.92
C ASP A 310 13.64 -18.66 -4.58
N ALA A 311 14.90 -18.70 -4.14
CA ALA A 311 15.86 -19.69 -4.60
C ALA A 311 15.42 -21.12 -4.30
N ALA A 312 14.85 -21.36 -3.12
CA ALA A 312 14.32 -22.66 -2.74
C ALA A 312 13.06 -23.05 -3.55
N LYS A 313 12.23 -22.08 -3.95
CA LYS A 313 11.11 -22.29 -4.88
C LYS A 313 11.59 -22.68 -6.26
N ALA A 314 12.56 -21.94 -6.81
CA ALA A 314 13.12 -22.21 -8.13
C ALA A 314 13.83 -23.55 -8.21
N ARG A 315 14.49 -23.98 -7.13
CA ARG A 315 15.08 -25.34 -7.03
C ARG A 315 14.02 -26.44 -7.21
N GLY A 316 12.81 -26.22 -6.70
CA GLY A 316 11.77 -27.24 -6.70
C GLY A 316 12.13 -28.50 -5.89
N GLY A 317 11.31 -29.53 -6.03
CA GLY A 317 11.50 -30.83 -5.38
C GLY A 317 11.36 -30.80 -3.85
N LEU A 318 11.64 -31.95 -3.23
CA LEU A 318 11.49 -32.17 -1.77
C LEU A 318 12.47 -31.31 -0.97
N VAL A 319 13.72 -31.20 -1.45
CA VAL A 319 14.73 -30.35 -0.82
C VAL A 319 14.34 -28.87 -0.90
N GLY A 320 13.84 -28.39 -2.05
CA GLY A 320 13.35 -27.02 -2.18
C GLY A 320 12.18 -26.72 -1.22
N ARG A 321 11.26 -27.68 -1.01
CA ARG A 321 10.18 -27.53 -0.02
C ARG A 321 10.68 -27.47 1.42
N LEU A 322 11.64 -28.32 1.81
CA LEU A 322 12.25 -28.28 3.14
C LEU A 322 13.00 -26.96 3.37
N GLN A 323 13.74 -26.48 2.36
CA GLN A 323 14.42 -25.20 2.42
C GLN A 323 13.42 -24.03 2.57
N GLN A 324 12.31 -24.05 1.82
CA GLN A 324 11.26 -23.04 1.98
C GLN A 324 10.69 -23.02 3.41
N ALA A 325 10.42 -24.20 4.00
CA ALA A 325 9.91 -24.30 5.36
C ALA A 325 10.93 -23.75 6.38
N ALA A 326 12.21 -24.12 6.24
CA ALA A 326 13.28 -23.63 7.11
C ALA A 326 13.44 -22.09 7.03
N TRP A 327 13.43 -21.53 5.83
CA TRP A 327 13.53 -20.08 5.65
C TRP A 327 12.26 -19.34 6.09
N ALA A 328 11.08 -19.92 5.92
CA ALA A 328 9.84 -19.37 6.46
C ALA A 328 9.88 -19.31 8.00
N ALA A 329 10.37 -20.35 8.67
CA ALA A 329 10.58 -20.35 10.11
C ALA A 329 11.61 -19.29 10.54
N ALA A 330 12.71 -19.12 9.79
CA ALA A 330 13.68 -18.07 10.03
C ALA A 330 13.07 -16.65 9.87
N GLY A 331 12.20 -16.46 8.88
CA GLY A 331 11.43 -15.23 8.68
C GLY A 331 10.50 -14.93 9.84
N ALA A 332 9.71 -15.91 10.28
CA ALA A 332 8.82 -15.79 11.44
C ALA A 332 9.60 -15.46 12.73
N ALA A 333 10.72 -16.13 12.98
CA ALA A 333 11.59 -15.84 14.13
C ALA A 333 12.19 -14.42 14.07
N THR A 334 12.54 -13.95 12.87
CA THR A 334 13.05 -12.59 12.66
C THR A 334 11.97 -11.56 12.93
N PHE A 335 10.77 -11.77 12.39
CA PHE A 335 9.61 -10.90 12.64
C PHE A 335 9.27 -10.86 14.14
N ALA A 336 9.23 -12.02 14.81
CA ALA A 336 8.98 -12.10 16.25
C ALA A 336 10.04 -11.34 17.08
N ARG A 337 11.32 -11.46 16.72
CA ARG A 337 12.39 -10.70 17.38
C ARG A 337 12.20 -9.20 17.23
N MET A 338 11.88 -8.71 16.04
CA MET A 338 11.58 -7.29 15.82
C MET A 338 10.32 -6.86 16.57
N TYR A 339 9.29 -7.71 16.59
CA TYR A 339 8.06 -7.50 17.34
C TYR A 339 8.28 -7.43 18.85
N LEU A 340 9.43 -7.85 19.39
CA LEU A 340 9.74 -7.72 20.82
C LEU A 340 10.57 -6.47 21.17
N ILE A 341 11.12 -5.75 20.19
CA ILE A 341 11.91 -4.51 20.39
C ILE A 341 11.04 -3.41 21.03
N PRO A 342 11.41 -2.82 22.18
CA PRO A 342 10.61 -1.80 22.87
C PRO A 342 10.05 -0.72 21.93
N VAL A 343 8.76 -0.43 22.08
CA VAL A 343 8.10 0.63 21.30
C VAL A 343 8.32 1.99 21.97
N ARG A 344 8.34 3.06 21.16
CA ARG A 344 8.31 4.43 21.67
C ARG A 344 6.87 4.79 21.99
N ARG A 345 6.60 5.29 23.21
CA ARG A 345 5.26 5.73 23.64
C ARG A 345 5.15 7.24 23.59
N HIS A 346 3.97 7.74 23.27
CA HIS A 346 3.67 9.18 23.23
C HIS A 346 2.18 9.42 23.47
N ALA A 347 1.84 10.64 23.88
CA ALA A 347 0.45 11.05 24.00
C ALA A 347 -0.17 11.25 22.61
N LEU A 348 -1.46 10.95 22.49
CA LEU A 348 -2.22 11.28 21.30
C LEU A 348 -2.48 12.79 21.26
N PRO A 349 -2.39 13.44 20.08
CA PRO A 349 -2.70 14.85 19.97
C PRO A 349 -4.17 15.12 20.29
N ALA A 350 -4.46 16.34 20.77
CA ALA A 350 -5.83 16.79 21.01
C ALA A 350 -6.59 16.96 19.69
N GLN A 351 -5.98 17.67 18.74
CA GLN A 351 -6.48 17.78 17.38
C GLN A 351 -6.12 16.52 16.60
N VAL A 352 -7.13 15.82 16.10
CA VAL A 352 -6.92 14.60 15.31
C VAL A 352 -6.47 14.95 13.91
N ARG A 353 -7.17 15.84 13.20
CA ARG A 353 -6.92 16.07 11.78
C ARG A 353 -5.51 16.62 11.52
N MET A 354 -4.86 16.10 10.50
CA MET A 354 -3.58 16.59 10.00
C MET A 354 -3.74 17.08 8.55
N ALA A 355 -2.82 17.96 8.14
CA ALA A 355 -2.64 18.28 6.73
C ALA A 355 -1.43 17.50 6.17
N PRO A 356 -1.42 17.17 4.87
CA PRO A 356 -0.20 16.73 4.21
C PRO A 356 0.89 17.79 4.43
N ALA A 357 2.02 17.37 5.01
CA ALA A 357 3.20 18.20 5.18
C ALA A 357 4.39 17.39 4.69
N TRP A 358 5.13 17.95 3.73
CA TRP A 358 6.36 17.35 3.21
C TRP A 358 7.54 18.28 3.44
#